data_AF-A0A0T9L3R7-F1
#
_entry.id   AF-A0A0T9L3R7-F1
#
_cell.length_a   1.000
_cell.length_b   1.000
_cell.length_c   1.000
_cell.angle_alpha   90.00
_cell.angle_beta   90.00
_cell.angle_gamma   90.00
#
_symmetry.space_group_name_H-M   'P 1'
#
loop_
_entity.id
_entity.type
_entity.pdbx_description
1 polymer ?
#
loop_
_entity_poly.entity_id
_entity_poly.type
_entity_poly.pdbx_seq_one_letter_code
_entity_poly.pdbx_strand_id
1 'polypeptide(L)'
;MAGHESLNPTNMPNCTGKVGDVGTKCNQEFTHQIKLIPVEKNKVPLSDIPWTIIFKDIKQNKNGKTDTLGKTERIHTKKPENVIGVVGKLAVAYQRRGENFGSLKEIKEREISLVTEAGKPKKEIPYCDGYDYITVVAARTAPRDMRWQGGYGLTEEGKGNQYRFINCGLRQLREFPTASRDDYAVQRIMVVFQQGYTENDIKIINSYTKKHNSYIVYVKNKSELINFINNRKEKKRLIKKLVIFCHGIINVASYHYAGDNKEAGEFNISDIEKVYESIFDYDAEIVTYACRAGISVDSSDLTGVDAGQKQSPAQKMANSWDVKVKAFEMRSSYVGTYGTDKEIQVAKRYDETANRYNAAILQYQKEVAKGNKEIKMPEKPKDYEENIRRHEDIQAREINQQTGGPIAPNGAWCFPITGNTPTGLKKGLQPYQPMEWKNDKVK
;
A
#
# COMPACT_ATOMS: atom_id res chain seq x y z
N MET A 1 6.68 53.67 -28.48
CA MET A 1 6.11 52.58 -27.67
C MET A 1 7.28 51.77 -27.12
N ALA A 2 7.68 52.04 -25.88
CA ALA A 2 8.80 51.34 -25.25
C ALA A 2 8.35 49.93 -24.85
N GLY A 3 9.13 48.93 -25.25
CA GLY A 3 8.89 47.54 -24.90
C GLY A 3 8.96 47.35 -23.40
N HIS A 4 7.96 46.67 -22.83
CA HIS A 4 8.06 46.08 -21.51
C HIS A 4 9.06 44.93 -21.59
N GLU A 5 10.35 45.21 -21.38
CA GLU A 5 11.29 44.18 -20.96
C GLU A 5 10.80 43.66 -19.60
N SER A 6 10.47 42.37 -19.53
CA SER A 6 10.18 41.73 -18.25
C SER A 6 11.45 41.74 -17.40
N LEU A 7 11.51 42.65 -16.43
CA LEU A 7 12.59 42.73 -15.47
C LEU A 7 12.73 41.36 -14.79
N ASN A 8 13.88 40.71 -14.97
CA ASN A 8 14.19 39.46 -14.27
C ASN A 8 14.27 39.76 -12.76
N PRO A 9 13.36 39.22 -11.93
CA PRO A 9 13.26 39.59 -10.52
C PRO A 9 14.53 39.25 -9.71
N THR A 10 15.39 38.35 -10.19
CA THR A 10 16.68 38.03 -9.54
C THR A 10 17.76 39.09 -9.73
N ASN A 11 17.55 40.09 -10.60
CA ASN A 11 18.48 41.18 -10.82
C ASN A 11 18.25 42.38 -9.88
N MET A 12 17.24 42.32 -9.00
CA MET A 12 17.04 43.38 -8.02
C MET A 12 18.17 43.37 -6.98
N PRO A 13 18.91 44.50 -6.80
CA PRO A 13 19.85 44.62 -5.71
C PRO A 13 19.12 44.55 -4.36
N ASN A 14 19.84 44.20 -3.29
CA ASN A 14 19.34 44.21 -1.90
C ASN A 14 19.04 45.63 -1.37
N CYS A 15 18.89 46.60 -2.27
CA CYS A 15 18.52 47.97 -2.00
C CYS A 15 17.63 48.46 -3.16
N THR A 16 16.51 49.12 -2.87
CA THR A 16 15.62 49.73 -3.88
C THR A 16 16.17 51.01 -4.52
N GLY A 17 17.44 51.37 -4.22
CA GLY A 17 18.12 52.61 -4.61
C GLY A 17 19.59 52.60 -4.19
N LYS A 18 20.34 53.70 -4.39
CA LYS A 18 21.72 53.82 -3.90
C LYS A 18 21.72 53.99 -2.38
N VAL A 19 22.72 53.38 -1.72
CA VAL A 19 22.91 53.49 -0.26
C VAL A 19 23.07 54.97 0.09
N GLY A 20 22.12 55.53 0.85
CA GLY A 20 22.11 56.93 1.27
C GLY A 20 20.93 57.77 0.76
N ASP A 21 20.16 57.30 -0.23
CA ASP A 21 19.00 58.05 -0.74
C ASP A 21 17.77 57.92 0.18
N VAL A 22 16.98 59.00 0.27
CA VAL A 22 15.74 59.06 1.06
C VAL A 22 14.71 58.09 0.47
N GLY A 23 14.35 57.05 1.23
CA GLY A 23 13.40 56.00 0.80
C GLY A 23 14.05 54.67 0.37
N THR A 24 15.39 54.58 0.32
CA THR A 24 16.09 53.33 0.02
C THR A 24 15.93 52.31 1.15
N LYS A 25 15.28 51.17 0.87
CA LYS A 25 15.23 50.02 1.78
C LYS A 25 16.36 49.06 1.44
N CYS A 26 17.41 49.06 2.26
CA CYS A 26 18.47 48.06 2.22
C CYS A 26 18.23 46.95 3.26
N ASN A 27 18.79 45.76 3.05
CA ASN A 27 18.62 44.57 3.92
C ASN A 27 17.17 44.05 3.96
N GLN A 28 16.49 44.10 2.83
CA GLN A 28 15.15 43.56 2.73
C GLN A 28 15.21 42.03 2.78
N GLU A 29 14.39 41.44 3.66
CA GLU A 29 14.31 39.99 3.77
C GLU A 29 13.44 39.44 2.62
N PHE A 30 14.01 38.55 1.82
CA PHE A 30 13.30 37.85 0.75
C PHE A 30 12.95 36.45 1.24
N THR A 31 11.69 36.05 1.06
CA THR A 31 11.22 34.78 1.60
C THR A 31 10.29 34.06 0.65
N HIS A 32 10.01 32.78 0.93
CA HIS A 32 8.89 32.05 0.33
C HIS A 32 8.41 30.97 1.29
N GLN A 33 7.15 30.56 1.17
CA GLN A 33 6.60 29.40 1.89
C GLN A 33 5.66 28.62 0.98
N ILE A 34 5.78 27.29 0.97
CA ILE A 34 4.79 26.44 0.31
C ILE A 34 3.73 26.06 1.35
N LYS A 35 2.47 26.06 0.95
CA LYS A 35 1.37 25.46 1.71
C LYS A 35 0.68 24.41 0.83
N LEU A 36 0.75 23.16 1.24
CA LEU A 36 0.01 22.09 0.60
C LEU A 36 -1.48 22.23 0.93
N ILE A 37 -2.31 22.04 -0.10
CA ILE A 37 -3.76 22.00 0.04
C ILE A 37 -4.29 20.72 -0.62
N PRO A 38 -5.38 20.11 -0.11
CA PRO A 38 -6.06 19.04 -0.82
C PRO A 38 -6.52 19.52 -2.20
N VAL A 39 -6.60 18.64 -3.19
CA VAL A 39 -6.95 19.06 -4.57
C VAL A 39 -8.44 19.46 -4.63
N GLU A 40 -9.30 18.72 -3.95
CA GLU A 40 -10.71 19.03 -3.71
C GLU A 40 -10.97 19.41 -2.24
N LYS A 41 -12.23 19.57 -1.84
CA LYS A 41 -12.62 19.93 -0.45
C LYS A 41 -12.47 18.79 0.58
N ASN A 42 -11.85 17.66 0.20
CA ASN A 42 -11.65 16.52 1.09
C ASN A 42 -10.67 16.88 2.22
N LYS A 43 -10.95 16.40 3.43
CA LYS A 43 -10.08 16.62 4.60
C LYS A 43 -8.92 15.62 4.59
N VAL A 44 -7.99 15.79 3.67
CA VAL A 44 -6.77 14.97 3.65
C VAL A 44 -5.75 15.56 4.63
N PRO A 45 -5.24 14.79 5.60
CA PRO A 45 -4.14 15.26 6.45
C PRO A 45 -2.88 15.46 5.61
N LEU A 46 -2.38 16.70 5.55
CA LEU A 46 -1.17 17.08 4.82
C LEU A 46 -0.03 17.48 5.76
N SER A 47 -0.04 16.94 6.98
CA SER A 47 1.06 17.06 7.93
C SER A 47 2.16 16.04 7.63
N ASP A 48 3.38 16.34 8.07
CA ASP A 48 4.52 15.44 7.97
C ASP A 48 4.93 15.06 6.53
N ILE A 49 4.44 15.79 5.52
CA ILE A 49 4.81 15.57 4.12
C ILE A 49 6.22 16.11 3.89
N PRO A 50 7.19 15.27 3.46
CA PRO A 50 8.55 15.71 3.21
C PRO A 50 8.61 16.77 2.11
N TRP A 51 9.51 17.73 2.24
CA TRP A 51 9.78 18.73 1.23
C TRP A 51 11.27 19.03 1.14
N THR A 52 11.70 19.46 -0.04
CA THR A 52 13.05 19.97 -0.30
C THR A 52 12.95 21.22 -1.17
N ILE A 53 13.64 22.28 -0.78
CA ILE A 53 13.88 23.48 -1.60
C ILE A 53 15.30 23.39 -2.15
N ILE A 54 15.41 23.34 -3.47
CA ILE A 54 16.65 23.24 -4.22
C ILE A 54 17.02 24.63 -4.72
N PHE A 55 18.20 25.09 -4.33
CA PHE A 55 18.75 26.37 -4.81
C PHE A 55 19.61 26.11 -6.04
N LYS A 56 19.38 26.87 -7.13
CA LYS A 56 20.12 26.67 -8.38
C LYS A 56 21.58 27.11 -8.27
N ASP A 57 21.81 28.22 -7.57
CA ASP A 57 23.10 28.92 -7.60
C ASP A 57 23.88 28.82 -6.29
N ILE A 58 23.31 28.19 -5.25
CA ILE A 58 23.89 28.08 -3.91
C ILE A 58 23.75 26.65 -3.40
N LYS A 59 24.82 26.04 -2.90
CA LYS A 59 24.78 24.71 -2.25
C LYS A 59 24.21 24.79 -0.83
N GLN A 60 22.95 25.20 -0.71
CA GLN A 60 22.23 25.34 0.57
C GLN A 60 20.80 24.82 0.46
N ASN A 61 20.62 23.61 -0.06
CA ASN A 61 19.30 22.97 -0.10
C ASN A 61 18.69 22.93 1.31
N LYS A 62 17.42 23.30 1.41
CA LYS A 62 16.65 23.16 2.65
C LYS A 62 15.71 21.98 2.54
N ASN A 63 15.51 21.27 3.63
CA ASN A 63 14.56 20.18 3.70
C ASN A 63 13.81 20.18 5.02
N GLY A 64 12.68 19.50 5.05
CA GLY A 64 11.90 19.33 6.25
C GLY A 64 10.62 18.57 5.98
N LYS A 65 9.66 18.72 6.89
CA LYS A 65 8.31 18.20 6.76
C LYS A 65 7.30 19.33 6.93
N THR A 66 6.10 19.15 6.40
CA THR A 66 5.01 20.12 6.60
C THR A 66 4.48 20.09 8.02
N ASP A 67 4.02 21.24 8.52
CA ASP A 67 3.32 21.35 9.80
C ASP A 67 1.89 20.80 9.72
N THR A 68 1.14 20.88 10.83
CA THR A 68 -0.27 20.44 10.91
C THR A 68 -1.22 21.17 9.96
N LEU A 69 -0.79 22.30 9.38
CA LEU A 69 -1.54 23.11 8.42
C LEU A 69 -1.04 22.93 6.97
N GLY A 70 -0.16 21.95 6.74
CA GLY A 70 0.41 21.66 5.42
C GLY A 70 1.48 22.65 4.98
N LYS A 71 2.02 23.49 5.87
CA LYS A 71 3.01 24.52 5.51
C LYS A 71 4.43 24.01 5.67
N THR A 72 5.30 24.38 4.75
CA THR A 72 6.75 24.21 4.89
C THR A 72 7.31 25.25 5.86
N GLU A 73 8.55 25.06 6.30
CA GLU A 73 9.33 26.18 6.85
C GLU A 73 9.37 27.32 5.81
N ARG A 74 9.39 28.56 6.30
CA ARG A 74 9.65 29.72 5.43
C ARG A 74 11.13 29.74 5.08
N ILE A 75 11.45 29.83 3.80
CA ILE A 75 12.82 30.04 3.36
C ILE A 75 13.13 31.53 3.37
N HIS A 76 14.39 31.87 3.63
CA HIS A 76 14.88 33.23 3.78
C HIS A 76 16.16 33.39 2.96
N THR A 77 16.24 34.44 2.16
CA THR A 77 17.37 34.77 1.29
C THR A 77 17.73 36.25 1.39
N LYS A 78 18.99 36.59 1.08
CA LYS A 78 19.51 37.97 1.14
C LYS A 78 19.16 38.79 -0.10
N LYS A 79 18.73 38.13 -1.17
CA LYS A 79 18.28 38.71 -2.45
C LYS A 79 17.23 37.78 -3.05
N PRO A 80 16.48 38.20 -4.08
CA PRO A 80 15.60 37.30 -4.80
C PRO A 80 16.40 36.17 -5.45
N GLU A 81 15.98 34.94 -5.19
CA GLU A 81 16.58 33.71 -5.67
C GLU A 81 15.53 32.84 -6.33
N ASN A 82 15.87 32.26 -7.48
CA ASN A 82 15.09 31.23 -8.14
C ASN A 82 15.34 29.89 -7.43
N VAL A 83 14.29 29.28 -6.91
CA VAL A 83 14.38 27.99 -6.24
C VAL A 83 13.35 27.00 -6.79
N ILE A 84 13.68 25.72 -6.69
CA ILE A 84 12.78 24.63 -7.06
C ILE A 84 12.32 23.95 -5.78
N GLY A 85 11.02 24.00 -5.51
CA GLY A 85 10.40 23.20 -4.46
C GLY A 85 9.99 21.83 -4.97
N VAL A 86 10.29 20.79 -4.20
CA VAL A 86 9.77 19.44 -4.42
C VAL A 86 9.18 18.92 -3.12
N VAL A 87 8.10 18.13 -3.22
CA VAL A 87 7.34 17.64 -2.05
C VAL A 87 7.03 16.16 -2.17
N GLY A 88 6.69 15.54 -1.04
CA GLY A 88 6.34 14.14 -0.92
C GLY A 88 7.42 13.24 -1.50
N LYS A 89 7.01 12.38 -2.43
CA LYS A 89 7.88 11.35 -3.00
C LYS A 89 9.10 11.92 -3.71
N LEU A 90 8.95 13.05 -4.41
CA LEU A 90 10.05 13.64 -5.15
C LEU A 90 11.13 14.19 -4.20
N ALA A 91 10.72 14.77 -3.06
CA ALA A 91 11.64 15.22 -2.01
C ALA A 91 12.42 14.07 -1.38
N VAL A 92 11.73 13.00 -0.99
CA VAL A 92 12.37 11.80 -0.39
C VAL A 92 13.30 11.12 -1.39
N ALA A 93 12.87 10.98 -2.63
CA ALA A 93 13.63 10.32 -3.68
C ALA A 93 14.91 11.09 -4.04
N TYR A 94 14.86 12.43 -4.07
CA TYR A 94 16.01 13.32 -4.23
C TYR A 94 17.03 13.12 -3.10
N GLN A 95 16.57 13.06 -1.85
CA GLN A 95 17.43 12.86 -0.68
C GLN A 95 18.07 11.47 -0.67
N ARG A 96 17.29 10.40 -0.90
CA ARG A 96 17.78 9.01 -0.91
C ARG A 96 18.84 8.74 -1.97
N ARG A 97 18.88 9.54 -3.03
CA ARG A 97 19.89 9.46 -4.10
C ARG A 97 21.06 10.43 -3.88
N GLY A 98 21.09 11.11 -2.73
CA GLY A 98 22.09 12.11 -2.37
C GLY A 98 22.05 13.31 -3.31
N GLU A 99 20.90 13.97 -3.33
CA GLU A 99 20.64 15.23 -4.04
C GLU A 99 20.59 15.11 -5.57
N ASN A 100 20.00 14.01 -6.07
CA ASN A 100 19.76 13.79 -7.49
C ASN A 100 18.43 13.05 -7.71
N PHE A 101 17.77 13.25 -8.84
CA PHE A 101 16.53 12.55 -9.17
C PHE A 101 16.74 11.15 -9.79
N GLY A 102 17.94 10.83 -10.27
CA GLY A 102 18.25 9.51 -10.83
C GLY A 102 17.33 9.15 -12.00
N SER A 103 16.80 7.92 -12.00
CA SER A 103 15.88 7.43 -13.05
C SER A 103 14.40 7.77 -12.83
N LEU A 104 14.07 8.65 -11.87
CA LEU A 104 12.68 9.08 -11.66
C LEU A 104 12.10 9.71 -12.93
N LYS A 105 10.82 9.43 -13.17
CA LYS A 105 10.05 10.00 -14.26
C LYS A 105 9.24 11.19 -13.75
N GLU A 106 8.62 11.92 -14.68
CA GLU A 106 7.62 12.97 -14.40
C GLU A 106 8.13 14.10 -13.46
N ILE A 107 9.44 14.33 -13.40
CA ILE A 107 10.06 15.31 -12.49
C ILE A 107 9.54 16.72 -12.77
N LYS A 108 9.60 17.16 -14.04
CA LYS A 108 9.19 18.51 -14.46
C LYS A 108 7.73 18.83 -14.16
N GLU A 109 6.84 17.84 -14.21
CA GLU A 109 5.40 18.00 -13.88
C GLU A 109 5.17 18.25 -12.38
N ARG A 110 6.17 17.94 -11.55
CA ARG A 110 6.07 17.92 -10.08
C ARG A 110 6.98 18.94 -9.40
N GLU A 111 7.79 19.66 -10.18
CA GLU A 111 8.62 20.76 -9.69
C GLU A 111 7.77 22.01 -9.43
N ILE A 112 8.02 22.65 -8.30
CA ILE A 112 7.37 23.90 -7.91
C ILE A 112 8.39 25.02 -8.13
N SER A 113 8.30 25.71 -9.26
CA SER A 113 9.12 26.90 -9.50
C SER A 113 8.68 28.05 -8.59
N LEU A 114 9.63 28.62 -7.86
CA LEU A 114 9.44 29.69 -6.89
C LEU A 114 10.52 30.77 -7.06
N VAL A 115 10.15 32.00 -6.73
CA VAL A 115 11.08 33.11 -6.53
C VAL A 115 10.91 33.60 -5.09
N THR A 116 12.00 33.81 -4.37
CA THR A 116 11.94 34.45 -3.06
C THR A 116 11.70 35.94 -3.23
N GLU A 117 10.70 36.47 -2.53
CA GLU A 117 10.26 37.86 -2.69
C GLU A 117 10.02 38.53 -1.33
N ALA A 118 9.96 39.85 -1.35
CA ALA A 118 9.56 40.63 -0.18
C ALA A 118 8.08 40.39 0.19
N GLY A 119 7.70 40.69 1.44
CA GLY A 119 6.29 40.68 1.84
C GLY A 119 5.74 39.30 2.24
N LYS A 120 6.63 38.34 2.56
CA LYS A 120 6.27 37.01 3.05
C LYS A 120 5.34 36.22 2.11
N PRO A 121 5.68 36.09 0.81
CA PRO A 121 4.85 35.36 -0.15
C PRO A 121 4.64 33.91 0.29
N LYS A 122 3.50 33.36 -0.13
CA LYS A 122 3.09 31.99 0.15
C LYS A 122 2.42 31.43 -1.12
N LYS A 123 2.87 30.27 -1.60
CA LYS A 123 2.27 29.57 -2.73
C LYS A 123 1.49 28.36 -2.24
N GLU A 124 0.21 28.30 -2.57
CA GLU A 124 -0.62 27.13 -2.28
C GLU A 124 -0.47 26.10 -3.41
N ILE A 125 -0.23 24.84 -3.05
CA ILE A 125 0.05 23.75 -3.99
C ILE A 125 -0.91 22.59 -3.72
N PRO A 126 -1.77 22.23 -4.70
CA PRO A 126 -2.58 21.03 -4.61
C PRO A 126 -1.70 19.77 -4.50
N TYR A 127 -1.95 18.91 -3.51
CA TYR A 127 -1.14 17.71 -3.26
C TYR A 127 -1.85 16.41 -3.67
N CYS A 128 -2.89 16.00 -2.94
CA CYS A 128 -3.70 14.83 -3.27
C CYS A 128 -5.13 14.93 -2.70
N ASP A 129 -6.01 14.05 -3.19
CA ASP A 129 -7.42 13.91 -2.77
C ASP A 129 -7.67 12.74 -1.83
N GLY A 130 -6.63 11.99 -1.49
CA GLY A 130 -6.68 10.97 -0.46
C GLY A 130 -5.72 9.83 -0.72
N TYR A 131 -5.79 8.86 0.19
CA TYR A 131 -4.88 7.73 0.28
C TYR A 131 -5.61 6.41 0.06
N ASP A 132 -5.01 5.56 -0.78
CA ASP A 132 -5.56 4.26 -1.13
C ASP A 132 -4.71 3.13 -0.51
N TYR A 133 -5.40 2.19 0.11
CA TYR A 133 -4.88 0.93 0.60
C TYR A 133 -5.54 -0.19 -0.19
N ILE A 134 -4.76 -0.83 -1.07
CA ILE A 134 -5.27 -1.72 -2.10
C ILE A 134 -4.79 -3.14 -1.83
N THR A 135 -5.70 -4.10 -1.88
CA THR A 135 -5.34 -5.52 -2.01
C THR A 135 -5.80 -6.06 -3.35
N VAL A 136 -4.92 -6.79 -4.06
CA VAL A 136 -5.21 -7.44 -5.33
C VAL A 136 -5.25 -8.94 -5.11
N VAL A 137 -6.34 -9.59 -5.49
CA VAL A 137 -6.52 -11.03 -5.35
C VAL A 137 -6.75 -11.68 -6.70
N ALA A 138 -6.09 -12.81 -6.92
CA ALA A 138 -6.24 -13.63 -8.11
C ALA A 138 -7.63 -14.27 -8.23
N ALA A 139 -7.89 -14.78 -9.43
CA ALA A 139 -9.06 -15.58 -9.76
C ALA A 139 -9.18 -16.79 -8.84
N ARG A 140 -10.40 -17.33 -8.79
CA ARG A 140 -10.62 -18.64 -8.19
C ARG A 140 -9.75 -19.65 -8.94
N THR A 141 -8.94 -20.41 -8.21
CA THR A 141 -8.16 -21.48 -8.83
C THR A 141 -9.12 -22.60 -9.21
N ALA A 142 -9.15 -23.00 -10.49
CA ALA A 142 -9.98 -24.10 -10.94
C ALA A 142 -9.52 -25.41 -10.26
N PRO A 143 -10.45 -26.31 -9.87
CA PRO A 143 -10.08 -27.70 -9.64
C PRO A 143 -9.50 -28.22 -10.96
N ARG A 144 -8.25 -28.68 -10.96
CA ARG A 144 -7.62 -29.21 -12.18
C ARG A 144 -8.50 -30.33 -12.75
N ASP A 145 -9.00 -30.15 -13.98
CA ASP A 145 -9.64 -31.24 -14.74
C ASP A 145 -8.58 -32.34 -14.98
N MET A 146 -8.88 -33.58 -14.61
CA MET A 146 -8.03 -34.77 -14.73
C MET A 146 -7.58 -35.10 -16.16
N ARG A 147 -8.07 -34.39 -17.19
CA ARG A 147 -7.81 -34.71 -18.61
C ARG A 147 -6.44 -34.27 -19.18
N TRP A 148 -5.58 -33.63 -18.39
CA TRP A 148 -4.22 -33.27 -18.82
C TRP A 148 -3.17 -33.81 -17.84
N GLN A 149 -2.69 -35.03 -18.11
CA GLN A 149 -1.65 -35.74 -17.35
C GLN A 149 -0.24 -35.23 -17.64
N GLY A 150 0.62 -35.24 -16.61
CA GLY A 150 2.07 -35.23 -16.78
C GLY A 150 2.85 -34.47 -15.70
N GLY A 151 2.88 -34.96 -14.46
CA GLY A 151 3.80 -34.45 -13.44
C GLY A 151 3.31 -34.58 -12.00
N TYR A 152 3.80 -35.61 -11.31
CA TYR A 152 3.79 -35.84 -9.86
C TYR A 152 2.62 -35.26 -9.03
N GLY A 153 1.63 -36.11 -8.75
CA GLY A 153 0.93 -36.18 -7.46
C GLY A 153 0.22 -34.93 -6.94
N LEU A 154 -0.71 -34.35 -7.70
CA LEU A 154 -1.56 -33.26 -7.19
C LEU A 154 -3.03 -33.64 -7.35
N THR A 155 -3.69 -33.97 -6.23
CA THR A 155 -5.14 -34.19 -6.11
C THR A 155 -5.91 -32.93 -6.50
N GLU A 156 -7.21 -33.05 -6.81
CA GLU A 156 -8.11 -31.88 -6.96
C GLU A 156 -7.88 -30.91 -5.79
N GLU A 157 -7.63 -29.63 -6.09
CA GLU A 157 -7.52 -28.63 -5.03
C GLU A 157 -8.87 -28.58 -4.29
N GLY A 158 -8.88 -28.97 -3.02
CA GLY A 158 -10.07 -28.87 -2.19
C GLY A 158 -10.66 -27.46 -2.21
N LYS A 159 -11.98 -27.32 -2.12
CA LYS A 159 -12.69 -26.03 -2.25
C LYS A 159 -12.06 -24.90 -1.40
N GLY A 160 -11.56 -25.19 -0.20
CA GLY A 160 -10.86 -24.19 0.63
C GLY A 160 -9.63 -23.55 -0.03
N ASN A 161 -8.87 -24.34 -0.78
CA ASN A 161 -7.68 -23.87 -1.49
C ASN A 161 -8.08 -22.98 -2.67
N GLN A 162 -9.13 -23.33 -3.41
CA GLN A 162 -9.59 -22.55 -4.58
C GLN A 162 -9.93 -21.09 -4.25
N TYR A 163 -10.36 -20.82 -3.00
CA TYR A 163 -10.76 -19.51 -2.48
C TYR A 163 -9.74 -18.87 -1.53
N ARG A 164 -8.50 -19.36 -1.50
CA ARG A 164 -7.44 -18.85 -0.60
C ARG A 164 -7.13 -17.38 -0.79
N PHE A 165 -7.04 -16.91 -2.04
CA PHE A 165 -6.65 -15.53 -2.32
C PHE A 165 -7.73 -14.54 -1.90
N ILE A 166 -8.99 -14.81 -2.21
CA ILE A 166 -10.09 -13.92 -1.82
C ILE A 166 -10.23 -13.81 -0.30
N ASN A 167 -10.07 -14.93 0.44
CA ASN A 167 -10.07 -14.90 1.90
C ASN A 167 -8.86 -14.12 2.46
N CYS A 168 -7.68 -14.22 1.84
CA CYS A 168 -6.53 -13.39 2.23
C CYS A 168 -6.77 -11.90 1.95
N GLY A 169 -7.44 -11.57 0.84
CA GLY A 169 -7.86 -10.19 0.54
C GLY A 169 -8.82 -9.63 1.58
N LEU A 170 -9.87 -10.38 1.94
CA LEU A 170 -10.82 -9.98 2.99
C LEU A 170 -10.13 -9.78 4.35
N ARG A 171 -9.18 -10.64 4.70
CA ARG A 171 -8.32 -10.44 5.87
C ARG A 171 -7.54 -9.13 5.75
N GLN A 172 -6.93 -8.87 4.60
CA GLN A 172 -6.08 -7.70 4.40
C GLN A 172 -6.87 -6.38 4.54
N LEU A 173 -8.15 -6.35 4.18
CA LEU A 173 -9.01 -5.18 4.39
C LEU A 173 -9.14 -4.81 5.88
N ARG A 174 -9.09 -5.78 6.79
CA ARG A 174 -9.14 -5.54 8.23
C ARG A 174 -7.86 -4.92 8.78
N GLU A 175 -6.73 -5.25 8.18
CA GLU A 175 -5.39 -4.77 8.58
C GLU A 175 -5.08 -3.39 8.02
N PHE A 176 -5.81 -2.93 7.01
CA PHE A 176 -5.68 -1.55 6.53
C PHE A 176 -6.26 -0.55 7.54
N PRO A 177 -5.78 0.70 7.58
CA PRO A 177 -6.38 1.74 8.40
C PRO A 177 -7.86 1.92 8.09
N THR A 178 -8.68 2.28 9.09
CA THR A 178 -10.12 2.50 8.92
C THR A 178 -10.38 3.48 7.80
N ALA A 179 -11.23 3.09 6.84
CA ALA A 179 -11.63 3.97 5.76
C ALA A 179 -12.41 5.17 6.32
N SER A 180 -12.15 6.35 5.79
CA SER A 180 -12.94 7.53 6.13
C SER A 180 -14.35 7.37 5.56
N ARG A 181 -15.38 7.52 6.40
CA ARG A 181 -16.78 7.35 5.96
C ARG A 181 -17.29 8.55 5.15
N ASP A 182 -16.84 9.77 5.48
CA ASP A 182 -17.49 11.00 5.01
C ASP A 182 -16.63 11.85 4.05
N ASP A 183 -15.30 11.80 4.17
CA ASP A 183 -14.37 12.67 3.41
C ASP A 183 -13.47 11.92 2.42
N TYR A 184 -13.60 10.59 2.35
CA TYR A 184 -12.83 9.70 1.48
C TYR A 184 -11.29 9.89 1.56
N ALA A 185 -10.79 10.48 2.66
CA ALA A 185 -9.35 10.73 2.85
C ALA A 185 -8.56 9.42 2.89
N VAL A 186 -9.15 8.34 3.41
CA VAL A 186 -8.60 7.00 3.38
C VAL A 186 -9.61 6.04 2.76
N GLN A 187 -9.17 5.29 1.74
CA GLN A 187 -9.96 4.22 1.12
C GLN A 187 -9.27 2.87 1.24
N ARG A 188 -10.08 1.85 1.50
CA ARG A 188 -9.71 0.43 1.42
C ARG A 188 -10.31 -0.15 0.16
N ILE A 189 -9.51 -0.78 -0.69
CA ILE A 189 -9.99 -1.29 -1.97
C ILE A 189 -9.50 -2.72 -2.19
N MET A 190 -10.42 -3.62 -2.53
CA MET A 190 -10.09 -4.97 -2.99
C MET A 190 -10.30 -5.07 -4.50
N VAL A 191 -9.24 -5.39 -5.24
CA VAL A 191 -9.30 -5.69 -6.67
C VAL A 191 -9.32 -7.19 -6.85
N VAL A 192 -10.35 -7.71 -7.53
CA VAL A 192 -10.57 -9.14 -7.71
C VAL A 192 -10.51 -9.48 -9.18
N PHE A 193 -9.64 -10.41 -9.56
CA PHE A 193 -9.74 -11.06 -10.86
C PHE A 193 -10.98 -11.96 -10.87
N GLN A 194 -11.97 -11.63 -11.69
CA GLN A 194 -13.33 -12.19 -11.58
C GLN A 194 -13.42 -13.66 -11.99
N GLN A 195 -12.46 -14.17 -12.76
CA GLN A 195 -12.55 -15.49 -13.36
C GLN A 195 -12.77 -16.61 -12.32
N GLY A 196 -13.67 -17.54 -12.66
CA GLY A 196 -14.00 -18.72 -11.86
C GLY A 196 -14.94 -18.46 -10.67
N TYR A 197 -15.17 -17.21 -10.26
CA TYR A 197 -16.17 -16.87 -9.25
C TYR A 197 -17.58 -16.87 -9.85
N THR A 198 -18.50 -17.56 -9.19
CA THR A 198 -19.93 -17.57 -9.56
C THR A 198 -20.62 -16.28 -9.13
N GLU A 199 -21.85 -16.04 -9.61
CA GLU A 199 -22.65 -14.90 -9.16
C GLU A 199 -22.88 -14.90 -7.64
N ASN A 200 -23.09 -16.09 -7.04
CA ASN A 200 -23.25 -16.21 -5.60
C ASN A 200 -21.96 -15.88 -4.86
N ASP A 201 -20.80 -16.30 -5.38
CA ASP A 201 -19.51 -15.91 -4.82
C ASP A 201 -19.36 -14.39 -4.84
N ILE A 202 -19.66 -13.75 -5.98
CA ILE A 202 -19.60 -12.30 -6.14
C ILE A 202 -20.53 -11.60 -5.13
N LYS A 203 -21.77 -12.08 -4.95
CA LYS A 203 -22.71 -11.52 -3.94
C LYS A 203 -22.14 -11.61 -2.52
N ILE A 204 -21.57 -12.76 -2.16
CA ILE A 204 -20.97 -12.99 -0.83
C ILE A 204 -19.74 -12.09 -0.63
N ILE A 205 -18.85 -12.04 -1.62
CA ILE A 205 -17.64 -11.20 -1.60
C ILE A 205 -18.03 -9.73 -1.44
N ASN A 206 -19.00 -9.24 -2.20
CA ASN A 206 -19.50 -7.87 -2.11
C ASN A 206 -20.05 -7.56 -0.71
N SER A 207 -20.85 -8.47 -0.16
CA SER A 207 -21.42 -8.33 1.18
C SER A 207 -20.33 -8.19 2.25
N TYR A 208 -19.33 -9.07 2.23
CA TYR A 208 -18.24 -9.02 3.22
C TYR A 208 -17.30 -7.85 3.02
N THR A 209 -17.02 -7.46 1.77
CA THR A 209 -16.21 -6.26 1.48
C THR A 209 -16.91 -5.00 2.01
N LYS A 210 -18.24 -4.91 1.85
CA LYS A 210 -19.04 -3.82 2.42
C LYS A 210 -19.00 -3.82 3.95
N LYS A 211 -19.07 -4.98 4.61
CA LYS A 211 -18.93 -5.08 6.09
C LYS A 211 -17.59 -4.53 6.58
N HIS A 212 -16.53 -4.62 5.77
CA HIS A 212 -15.21 -4.04 6.06
C HIS A 212 -15.07 -2.55 5.67
N ASN A 213 -16.17 -1.86 5.34
CA ASN A 213 -16.21 -0.47 4.87
C ASN A 213 -15.20 -0.24 3.73
N SER A 214 -15.20 -1.13 2.75
CA SER A 214 -14.22 -1.17 1.67
C SER A 214 -14.91 -1.20 0.30
N TYR A 215 -14.19 -0.73 -0.72
CA TYR A 215 -14.60 -0.82 -2.11
C TYR A 215 -14.12 -2.13 -2.74
N ILE A 216 -14.86 -2.58 -3.74
CA ILE A 216 -14.48 -3.71 -4.56
C ILE A 216 -14.46 -3.33 -6.04
N VAL A 217 -13.45 -3.80 -6.75
CA VAL A 217 -13.31 -3.63 -8.19
C VAL A 217 -13.02 -4.98 -8.80
N TYR A 218 -13.82 -5.38 -9.78
CA TYR A 218 -13.59 -6.59 -10.54
C TYR A 218 -12.83 -6.26 -11.82
N VAL A 219 -11.80 -7.03 -12.12
CA VAL A 219 -11.02 -6.94 -13.35
C VAL A 219 -11.00 -8.29 -14.05
N LYS A 220 -10.88 -8.27 -15.38
CA LYS A 220 -10.85 -9.49 -16.22
C LYS A 220 -9.46 -9.81 -16.75
N ASN A 221 -8.52 -8.87 -16.67
CA ASN A 221 -7.19 -9.03 -17.25
C ASN A 221 -6.20 -8.02 -16.64
N LYS A 222 -4.92 -8.21 -16.94
CA LYS A 222 -3.83 -7.34 -16.49
C LYS A 222 -3.93 -5.90 -16.99
N SER A 223 -4.48 -5.66 -18.17
CA SER A 223 -4.65 -4.30 -18.71
C SER A 223 -5.67 -3.53 -17.88
N GLU A 224 -6.79 -4.16 -17.48
CA GLU A 224 -7.78 -3.57 -16.58
C GLU A 224 -7.19 -3.32 -15.18
N LEU A 225 -6.33 -4.21 -14.67
CA LEU A 225 -5.59 -3.96 -13.43
C LEU A 225 -4.68 -2.72 -13.55
N ILE A 226 -3.89 -2.63 -14.61
CA ILE A 226 -2.99 -1.48 -14.87
C ILE A 226 -3.81 -0.20 -14.99
N ASN A 227 -4.89 -0.22 -15.79
CA ASN A 227 -5.76 0.94 -15.99
C ASN A 227 -6.39 1.39 -14.65
N PHE A 228 -6.88 0.45 -13.85
CA PHE A 228 -7.39 0.75 -12.52
C PHE A 228 -6.30 1.44 -11.68
N ILE A 229 -5.11 0.84 -11.59
CA ILE A 229 -3.97 1.38 -10.84
C ILE A 229 -3.60 2.79 -11.30
N ASN A 230 -3.39 2.98 -12.59
CA ASN A 230 -2.97 4.25 -13.17
C ASN A 230 -4.03 5.36 -13.07
N ASN A 231 -5.32 5.01 -13.02
CA ASN A 231 -6.41 5.97 -12.83
C ASN A 231 -6.29 6.78 -11.51
N ARG A 232 -5.44 6.34 -10.55
CA ARG A 232 -5.10 7.16 -9.38
C ARG A 232 -4.49 8.52 -9.76
N LYS A 233 -3.77 8.60 -10.89
CA LYS A 233 -3.18 9.85 -11.40
C LYS A 233 -4.26 10.87 -11.79
N GLU A 234 -5.34 10.41 -12.42
CA GLU A 234 -6.48 11.26 -12.78
C GLU A 234 -7.29 11.65 -11.54
N LYS A 235 -7.55 10.68 -10.66
CA LYS A 235 -8.26 10.89 -9.39
C LYS A 235 -7.46 11.67 -8.34
N LYS A 236 -6.18 12.00 -8.62
CA LYS A 236 -5.26 12.68 -7.69
C LYS A 236 -5.13 11.98 -6.34
N ARG A 237 -5.20 10.65 -6.32
CA ARG A 237 -5.06 9.83 -5.12
C ARG A 237 -3.72 9.12 -5.09
N LEU A 238 -3.19 8.90 -3.89
CA LEU A 238 -1.89 8.26 -3.69
C LEU A 238 -2.05 6.89 -3.01
N ILE A 239 -1.36 5.89 -3.52
CA ILE A 239 -1.32 4.54 -2.95
C ILE A 239 -0.33 4.54 -1.79
N LYS A 240 -0.83 4.25 -0.58
CA LYS A 240 -0.02 4.04 0.64
C LYS A 240 0.41 2.58 0.78
N LYS A 241 -0.45 1.64 0.40
CA LYS A 241 -0.14 0.21 0.50
C LYS A 241 -0.79 -0.58 -0.63
N LEU A 242 -0.01 -1.50 -1.21
CA LEU A 242 -0.49 -2.45 -2.20
C LEU A 242 -0.11 -3.88 -1.77
N VAL A 243 -1.10 -4.75 -1.59
CA VAL A 243 -0.89 -6.14 -1.17
C VAL A 243 -1.42 -7.11 -2.20
N ILE A 244 -0.57 -8.01 -2.69
CA ILE A 244 -0.87 -8.90 -3.81
C ILE A 244 -0.94 -10.35 -3.34
N PHE A 245 -2.08 -11.01 -3.59
CA PHE A 245 -2.32 -12.43 -3.34
C PHE A 245 -2.62 -13.14 -4.66
N CYS A 246 -1.62 -13.82 -5.21
CA CYS A 246 -1.77 -14.56 -6.45
C CYS A 246 -0.80 -15.74 -6.52
N HIS A 247 -0.87 -16.50 -7.61
CA HIS A 247 0.15 -17.48 -7.92
C HIS A 247 1.41 -16.80 -8.45
N GLY A 248 2.56 -17.41 -8.17
CA GLY A 248 3.85 -16.94 -8.67
C GLY A 248 4.54 -18.00 -9.52
N ILE A 249 4.84 -17.63 -10.75
CA ILE A 249 5.79 -18.31 -11.62
C ILE A 249 7.03 -17.42 -11.68
N ILE A 250 8.19 -17.99 -11.97
CA ILE A 250 9.41 -17.19 -12.14
C ILE A 250 9.13 -16.05 -13.13
N ASN A 251 9.45 -14.83 -12.71
CA ASN A 251 9.24 -13.57 -13.45
C ASN A 251 7.78 -13.17 -13.76
N VAL A 252 6.76 -13.91 -13.26
CA VAL A 252 5.35 -13.67 -13.57
C VAL A 252 4.44 -13.83 -12.35
N ALA A 253 3.66 -12.80 -12.04
CA ALA A 253 2.52 -12.89 -11.15
C ALA A 253 1.29 -13.35 -11.95
N SER A 254 0.75 -14.52 -11.64
CA SER A 254 -0.34 -15.14 -12.40
C SER A 254 -1.66 -15.03 -11.64
N TYR A 255 -2.59 -14.27 -12.21
CA TYR A 255 -3.92 -14.05 -11.66
C TYR A 255 -4.98 -15.02 -12.20
N HIS A 256 -4.72 -15.69 -13.33
CA HIS A 256 -5.60 -16.69 -13.95
C HIS A 256 -4.98 -18.10 -13.95
N TYR A 257 -4.08 -18.37 -12.99
CA TYR A 257 -3.30 -19.61 -13.00
C TYR A 257 -4.18 -20.85 -13.12
N ALA A 258 -3.84 -21.72 -14.09
CA ALA A 258 -4.59 -22.94 -14.40
C ALA A 258 -6.08 -22.73 -14.76
N GLY A 259 -6.50 -21.51 -15.10
CA GLY A 259 -7.80 -21.22 -15.70
C GLY A 259 -7.71 -21.03 -17.22
N ASP A 260 -8.85 -20.74 -17.83
CA ASP A 260 -8.96 -20.28 -19.22
C ASP A 260 -8.22 -18.95 -19.42
N ASN A 261 -7.61 -18.73 -20.59
CA ASN A 261 -6.92 -17.48 -20.94
C ASN A 261 -5.89 -17.01 -19.88
N LYS A 262 -4.87 -17.85 -19.65
CA LYS A 262 -3.80 -17.58 -18.69
C LYS A 262 -3.07 -16.29 -19.01
N GLU A 263 -2.79 -16.02 -20.29
CA GLU A 263 -2.02 -14.84 -20.73
C GLU A 263 -2.67 -13.53 -20.29
N ALA A 264 -4.01 -13.46 -20.26
CA ALA A 264 -4.74 -12.29 -19.78
C ALA A 264 -4.48 -11.98 -18.30
N GLY A 265 -4.15 -12.99 -17.51
CA GLY A 265 -3.84 -12.89 -16.08
C GLY A 265 -2.34 -12.88 -15.75
N GLU A 266 -1.44 -12.93 -16.75
CA GLU A 266 0.01 -12.97 -16.53
C GLU A 266 0.62 -11.57 -16.49
N PHE A 267 0.86 -11.07 -15.28
CA PHE A 267 1.49 -9.78 -15.03
C PHE A 267 3.00 -9.96 -14.88
N ASN A 268 3.73 -9.56 -15.92
CA ASN A 268 5.18 -9.78 -16.04
C ASN A 268 5.99 -8.47 -15.86
N ILE A 269 7.30 -8.53 -16.09
CA ILE A 269 8.20 -7.37 -15.93
C ILE A 269 7.80 -6.19 -16.83
N SER A 270 7.39 -6.44 -18.08
CA SER A 270 6.94 -5.37 -18.98
C SER A 270 5.64 -4.71 -18.53
N ASP A 271 4.82 -5.42 -17.76
CA ASP A 271 3.58 -4.87 -17.20
C ASP A 271 3.84 -4.00 -15.97
N ILE A 272 4.88 -4.32 -15.19
CA ILE A 272 5.37 -3.46 -14.09
C ILE A 272 5.72 -2.06 -14.62
N GLU A 273 6.42 -2.00 -15.76
CA GLU A 273 6.91 -0.74 -16.35
C GLU A 273 5.80 0.19 -16.85
N LYS A 274 4.58 -0.33 -17.05
CA LYS A 274 3.40 0.43 -17.49
C LYS A 274 2.68 1.13 -16.35
N VAL A 275 2.99 0.80 -15.10
CA VAL A 275 2.39 1.44 -13.94
C VAL A 275 3.15 2.73 -13.60
N TYR A 276 2.42 3.84 -13.44
CA TYR A 276 3.02 5.13 -13.10
C TYR A 276 3.62 5.10 -11.70
N GLU A 277 4.84 5.62 -11.52
CA GLU A 277 5.46 5.68 -10.20
C GLU A 277 4.89 6.79 -9.32
N SER A 278 4.33 7.84 -9.93
CA SER A 278 3.79 9.04 -9.26
C SER A 278 2.50 8.80 -8.48
N ILE A 279 1.79 7.70 -8.74
CA ILE A 279 0.58 7.33 -7.99
C ILE A 279 0.89 6.73 -6.62
N PHE A 280 2.14 6.40 -6.32
CA PHE A 280 2.53 5.89 -5.01
C PHE A 280 3.03 7.03 -4.12
N ASP A 281 2.63 7.02 -2.86
CA ASP A 281 3.11 8.02 -1.90
C ASP A 281 4.59 7.80 -1.51
N TYR A 282 5.18 8.79 -0.83
CA TYR A 282 6.60 8.81 -0.46
C TYR A 282 7.05 7.69 0.50
N ASP A 283 6.10 7.17 1.28
CA ASP A 283 6.25 6.12 2.27
C ASP A 283 5.50 4.84 1.88
N ALA A 284 5.08 4.73 0.62
CA ALA A 284 4.30 3.59 0.17
C ALA A 284 5.05 2.25 0.38
N GLU A 285 4.27 1.19 0.60
CA GLU A 285 4.79 -0.17 0.76
C GLU A 285 4.02 -1.15 -0.14
N ILE A 286 4.75 -2.08 -0.74
CA ILE A 286 4.17 -3.20 -1.47
C ILE A 286 4.52 -4.50 -0.75
N VAL A 287 3.53 -5.39 -0.62
CA VAL A 287 3.75 -6.75 -0.15
C VAL A 287 3.18 -7.71 -1.19
N THR A 288 3.99 -8.60 -1.72
CA THR A 288 3.53 -9.66 -2.62
C THR A 288 3.72 -11.03 -1.98
N TYR A 289 2.62 -11.77 -1.92
CA TYR A 289 2.59 -13.17 -1.48
C TYR A 289 2.59 -14.13 -2.68
N ALA A 290 2.96 -13.66 -3.87
CA ALA A 290 3.20 -14.53 -5.02
C ALA A 290 4.45 -15.39 -4.79
N CYS A 291 4.38 -16.66 -5.16
CA CYS A 291 5.50 -17.60 -5.00
C CYS A 291 6.74 -17.10 -5.75
N ARG A 292 7.91 -17.11 -5.09
CA ARG A 292 9.21 -16.85 -5.72
C ARG A 292 9.30 -15.47 -6.41
N ALA A 293 8.48 -14.50 -6.01
CA ALA A 293 8.52 -13.15 -6.58
C ALA A 293 9.84 -12.41 -6.29
N GLY A 294 10.61 -12.89 -5.31
CA GLY A 294 11.92 -12.38 -4.94
C GLY A 294 13.11 -12.93 -5.75
N ILE A 295 12.88 -13.82 -6.71
CA ILE A 295 13.94 -14.45 -7.52
C ILE A 295 13.58 -14.47 -9.02
N SER A 296 14.58 -14.73 -9.86
CA SER A 296 14.45 -14.83 -11.33
C SER A 296 15.01 -16.11 -11.93
N VAL A 297 15.64 -16.97 -11.11
CA VAL A 297 16.18 -18.27 -11.54
C VAL A 297 15.22 -19.38 -11.12
N ASP A 298 14.84 -20.25 -12.06
CA ASP A 298 14.03 -21.43 -11.76
C ASP A 298 14.92 -22.63 -11.44
N SER A 299 14.93 -23.04 -10.18
CA SER A 299 15.58 -24.26 -9.71
C SER A 299 14.82 -24.78 -8.48
N SER A 300 15.07 -26.04 -8.13
CA SER A 300 14.57 -26.64 -6.88
C SER A 300 15.52 -26.44 -5.70
N ASP A 301 16.81 -26.22 -5.97
CA ASP A 301 17.85 -25.89 -4.99
C ASP A 301 18.71 -24.73 -5.51
N LEU A 302 18.88 -23.71 -4.68
CA LEU A 302 19.66 -22.50 -4.97
C LEU A 302 20.71 -22.26 -3.88
N THR A 303 21.11 -23.30 -3.15
CA THR A 303 22.16 -23.21 -2.13
C THR A 303 23.48 -22.76 -2.75
N GLY A 304 23.98 -21.61 -2.30
CA GLY A 304 25.24 -21.02 -2.79
C GLY A 304 25.15 -20.43 -4.21
N VAL A 305 23.95 -20.31 -4.79
CA VAL A 305 23.73 -19.80 -6.15
C VAL A 305 23.06 -18.43 -6.11
N ASP A 306 23.43 -17.53 -7.02
CA ASP A 306 22.69 -16.30 -7.25
C ASP A 306 21.30 -16.63 -7.84
N ALA A 307 20.25 -16.34 -7.08
CA ALA A 307 18.88 -16.62 -7.49
C ALA A 307 18.28 -15.53 -8.41
N GLY A 308 19.09 -14.55 -8.82
CA GLY A 308 18.65 -13.45 -9.65
C GLY A 308 17.77 -12.46 -8.89
N GLN A 309 18.04 -12.24 -7.59
CA GLN A 309 17.27 -11.31 -6.76
C GLN A 309 17.19 -9.92 -7.38
N LYS A 310 18.27 -9.48 -8.04
CA LYS A 310 18.35 -8.16 -8.71
C LYS A 310 17.45 -8.04 -9.94
N GLN A 311 17.08 -9.18 -10.54
CA GLN A 311 16.24 -9.27 -11.74
C GLN A 311 14.79 -9.63 -11.40
N SER A 312 14.54 -10.04 -10.15
CA SER A 312 13.25 -10.51 -9.67
C SER A 312 12.10 -9.52 -9.88
N PRO A 313 10.85 -10.00 -10.03
CA PRO A 313 9.67 -9.14 -10.04
C PRO A 313 9.64 -8.16 -8.86
N ALA A 314 10.02 -8.58 -7.67
CA ALA A 314 10.05 -7.72 -6.49
C ALA A 314 11.05 -6.56 -6.65
N GLN A 315 12.26 -6.84 -7.13
CA GLN A 315 13.25 -5.80 -7.38
C GLN A 315 12.84 -4.89 -8.53
N LYS A 316 12.20 -5.42 -9.59
CA LYS A 316 11.68 -4.62 -10.70
C LYS A 316 10.54 -3.71 -10.27
N MET A 317 9.59 -4.20 -9.46
CA MET A 317 8.57 -3.35 -8.83
C MET A 317 9.20 -2.26 -7.98
N ALA A 318 10.19 -2.61 -7.16
CA ALA A 318 10.87 -1.63 -6.31
C ALA A 318 11.50 -0.52 -7.17
N ASN A 319 12.32 -0.89 -8.16
CA ASN A 319 12.99 0.07 -9.03
C ASN A 319 12.00 0.91 -9.85
N SER A 320 11.07 0.27 -10.56
CA SER A 320 10.18 0.96 -11.50
C SER A 320 9.21 1.89 -10.80
N TRP A 321 8.77 1.53 -9.59
CA TRP A 321 7.79 2.31 -8.85
C TRP A 321 8.41 3.16 -7.75
N ASP A 322 9.73 3.10 -7.52
CA ASP A 322 10.43 3.81 -6.44
C ASP A 322 9.80 3.58 -5.05
N VAL A 323 9.56 2.32 -4.71
CA VAL A 323 8.82 1.87 -3.50
C VAL A 323 9.51 0.68 -2.83
N LYS A 324 9.37 0.55 -1.51
CA LYS A 324 9.82 -0.66 -0.79
C LYS A 324 8.87 -1.82 -1.07
N VAL A 325 9.43 -2.97 -1.48
CA VAL A 325 8.68 -4.19 -1.77
C VAL A 325 9.10 -5.30 -0.82
N LYS A 326 8.13 -6.04 -0.29
CA LYS A 326 8.35 -7.27 0.48
C LYS A 326 7.85 -8.47 -0.32
N ALA A 327 8.70 -9.47 -0.52
CA ALA A 327 8.37 -10.64 -1.32
C ALA A 327 9.04 -11.90 -0.79
N PHE A 328 8.48 -13.07 -1.10
CA PHE A 328 9.17 -14.34 -0.83
C PHE A 328 10.15 -14.67 -1.94
N GLU A 329 11.36 -15.08 -1.53
CA GLU A 329 12.32 -15.75 -2.41
C GLU A 329 11.90 -17.20 -2.70
N MET A 330 11.28 -17.86 -1.71
CA MET A 330 10.76 -19.22 -1.84
C MET A 330 9.27 -19.23 -2.27
N ARG A 331 8.71 -20.42 -2.49
CA ARG A 331 7.26 -20.60 -2.70
C ARG A 331 6.48 -20.08 -1.51
N SER A 332 5.31 -19.52 -1.78
CA SER A 332 4.35 -19.15 -0.75
C SER A 332 3.55 -20.38 -0.32
N SER A 333 3.35 -20.54 0.99
CA SER A 333 2.46 -21.52 1.57
C SER A 333 1.20 -20.84 2.08
N TYR A 334 0.06 -21.21 1.51
CA TYR A 334 -1.26 -20.83 2.00
C TYR A 334 -1.85 -21.89 2.95
N VAL A 335 -1.09 -22.96 3.22
CA VAL A 335 -1.47 -23.99 4.20
C VAL A 335 -1.56 -23.34 5.59
N GLY A 336 -2.62 -23.64 6.32
CA GLY A 336 -2.85 -23.10 7.65
C GLY A 336 -3.40 -21.66 7.67
N THR A 337 -3.63 -21.03 6.51
CA THR A 337 -4.26 -19.69 6.44
C THR A 337 -5.64 -19.62 7.11
N TYR A 338 -6.29 -20.77 7.31
CA TYR A 338 -7.57 -20.91 8.02
C TYR A 338 -7.44 -21.53 9.41
N GLY A 339 -6.23 -21.50 9.98
CA GLY A 339 -5.91 -22.14 11.25
C GLY A 339 -5.36 -23.54 11.09
N THR A 340 -4.75 -24.01 12.18
CA THR A 340 -4.40 -25.40 12.40
C THR A 340 -5.62 -26.21 12.83
N ASP A 341 -5.57 -27.53 12.70
CA ASP A 341 -6.67 -28.42 13.15
C ASP A 341 -7.03 -28.18 14.61
N LYS A 342 -6.03 -27.93 15.47
CA LYS A 342 -6.24 -27.60 16.89
C LYS A 342 -7.05 -26.31 17.05
N GLU A 343 -6.66 -25.25 16.34
CA GLU A 343 -7.38 -23.97 16.40
C GLU A 343 -8.80 -24.09 15.84
N ILE A 344 -8.97 -24.86 14.76
CA ILE A 344 -10.29 -25.10 14.16
C ILE A 344 -11.19 -25.84 15.14
N GLN A 345 -10.70 -26.88 15.82
CA GLN A 345 -11.49 -27.62 16.82
C GLN A 345 -11.90 -26.74 18.01
N VAL A 346 -11.00 -25.87 18.48
CA VAL A 346 -11.30 -24.89 19.54
C VAL A 346 -12.39 -23.91 19.06
N ALA A 347 -12.22 -23.33 17.87
CA ALA A 347 -13.17 -22.38 17.32
C ALA A 347 -14.56 -23.00 17.06
N LYS A 348 -14.64 -24.25 16.60
CA LYS A 348 -15.91 -24.93 16.33
C LYS A 348 -16.84 -25.02 17.55
N ARG A 349 -16.28 -25.14 18.75
CA ARG A 349 -17.04 -25.30 20.02
C ARG A 349 -16.97 -24.06 20.91
N TYR A 350 -16.56 -22.93 20.36
CA TYR A 350 -16.30 -21.74 21.17
C TYR A 350 -17.57 -21.06 21.66
N ASP A 351 -18.71 -21.33 21.05
CA ASP A 351 -20.05 -20.95 21.52
C ASP A 351 -20.31 -21.44 22.94
N GLU A 352 -19.92 -22.66 23.30
CA GLU A 352 -20.06 -23.17 24.66
C GLU A 352 -19.26 -22.36 25.68
N THR A 353 -18.03 -21.98 25.31
CA THR A 353 -17.14 -21.17 26.16
C THR A 353 -17.68 -19.76 26.29
N ALA A 354 -18.16 -19.19 25.19
CA ALA A 354 -18.77 -17.87 25.14
C ALA A 354 -20.05 -17.79 25.98
N ASN A 355 -20.94 -18.77 25.83
CA ASN A 355 -22.19 -18.83 26.57
C ASN A 355 -21.94 -18.96 28.08
N ARG A 356 -20.96 -19.79 28.49
CA ARG A 356 -20.55 -19.90 29.89
C ARG A 356 -20.03 -18.58 30.45
N TYR A 357 -19.15 -17.90 29.71
CA TYR A 357 -18.61 -16.60 30.14
C TYR A 357 -19.69 -15.52 30.21
N ASN A 358 -20.55 -15.41 29.19
CA ASN A 358 -21.64 -14.43 29.16
C ASN A 358 -22.66 -14.66 30.28
N ALA A 359 -22.99 -15.92 30.59
CA ALA A 359 -23.85 -16.27 31.72
C ALA A 359 -23.22 -15.88 33.06
N ALA A 360 -21.90 -16.12 33.23
CA ALA A 360 -21.17 -15.70 34.43
C ALA A 360 -21.15 -14.17 34.59
N ILE A 361 -20.96 -13.41 33.50
CA ILE A 361 -21.03 -11.94 33.51
C ILE A 361 -22.43 -11.46 33.90
N LEU A 362 -23.48 -12.06 33.33
CA LEU A 362 -24.86 -11.71 33.68
C LEU A 362 -25.16 -11.98 35.16
N GLN A 363 -24.67 -13.10 35.69
CA GLN A 363 -24.82 -13.43 37.12
C GLN A 363 -24.04 -12.45 37.99
N TYR A 364 -22.80 -12.11 37.64
CA TYR A 364 -22.01 -11.10 38.32
C TYR A 364 -22.76 -9.76 38.40
N GLN A 365 -23.31 -9.28 37.29
CA GLN A 365 -24.07 -8.03 37.24
C GLN A 365 -25.31 -8.08 38.15
N LYS A 366 -26.02 -9.20 38.19
CA LYS A 366 -27.19 -9.39 39.09
C LYS A 366 -26.79 -9.34 40.56
N GLU A 367 -25.68 -9.96 40.94
CA GLU A 367 -25.22 -9.99 42.34
C GLU A 367 -24.66 -8.64 42.79
N VAL A 368 -23.93 -7.94 41.93
CA VAL A 368 -23.50 -6.54 42.19
C VAL A 368 -24.72 -5.64 42.39
N ALA A 369 -25.76 -5.78 41.56
CA ALA A 369 -26.99 -5.00 41.71
C ALA A 369 -27.75 -5.29 43.02
N LYS A 370 -27.60 -6.48 43.59
CA LYS A 370 -28.13 -6.83 44.92
C LYS A 370 -27.26 -6.32 46.08
N GLY A 371 -26.16 -5.63 45.80
CA GLY A 371 -25.26 -5.07 46.81
C GLY A 371 -24.13 -6.01 47.26
N ASN A 372 -23.92 -7.15 46.59
CA ASN A 372 -22.81 -8.04 46.91
C ASN A 372 -21.48 -7.44 46.44
N LYS A 373 -20.62 -7.06 47.39
CA LYS A 373 -19.30 -6.45 47.14
C LYS A 373 -18.14 -7.45 47.09
N GLU A 374 -18.39 -8.72 47.46
CA GLU A 374 -17.35 -9.76 47.52
C GLU A 374 -17.32 -10.63 46.26
N ILE A 375 -18.33 -10.52 45.38
CA ILE A 375 -18.35 -11.28 44.13
C ILE A 375 -17.23 -10.80 43.19
N LYS A 376 -16.49 -11.76 42.63
CA LYS A 376 -15.38 -11.48 41.72
C LYS A 376 -15.89 -11.38 40.28
N MET A 377 -15.36 -10.40 39.55
CA MET A 377 -15.58 -10.28 38.12
C MET A 377 -15.07 -11.54 37.40
N PRO A 378 -15.91 -12.22 36.59
CA PRO A 378 -15.47 -13.34 35.77
C PRO A 378 -14.31 -12.97 34.87
N GLU A 379 -13.30 -13.84 34.82
CA GLU A 379 -12.14 -13.63 33.95
C GLU A 379 -12.53 -13.88 32.49
N LYS A 380 -12.25 -12.91 31.61
CA LYS A 380 -12.48 -13.07 30.18
C LYS A 380 -11.55 -14.16 29.64
N PRO A 381 -12.07 -15.19 28.96
CA PRO A 381 -11.24 -16.24 28.39
C PRO A 381 -10.13 -15.68 27.49
N LYS A 382 -8.98 -16.35 27.48
CA LYS A 382 -7.88 -15.96 26.59
C LYS A 382 -8.33 -16.03 25.13
N ASP A 383 -7.93 -15.02 24.35
CA ASP A 383 -8.23 -14.90 22.92
C ASP A 383 -9.74 -14.91 22.59
N TYR A 384 -10.59 -14.45 23.53
CA TYR A 384 -12.05 -14.48 23.41
C TYR A 384 -12.58 -13.89 22.10
N GLU A 385 -12.22 -12.64 21.80
CA GLU A 385 -12.71 -11.93 20.61
C GLU A 385 -12.25 -12.61 19.32
N GLU A 386 -11.02 -13.15 19.33
CA GLU A 386 -10.46 -13.87 18.20
C GLU A 386 -11.22 -15.18 17.94
N ASN A 387 -11.48 -15.96 18.99
CA ASN A 387 -12.14 -17.25 18.87
C ASN A 387 -13.64 -17.15 18.59
N ILE A 388 -14.33 -16.13 19.10
CA ILE A 388 -15.70 -15.78 18.68
C ILE A 388 -15.73 -15.53 17.17
N ARG A 389 -14.85 -14.67 16.68
CA ARG A 389 -14.79 -14.34 15.26
C ARG A 389 -14.47 -15.56 14.39
N ARG A 390 -13.54 -16.41 14.84
CA ARG A 390 -13.19 -17.67 14.17
C ARG A 390 -14.36 -18.66 14.14
N HIS A 391 -15.15 -18.73 15.21
CA HIS A 391 -16.36 -19.54 15.26
C HIS A 391 -17.39 -19.09 14.21
N GLU A 392 -17.69 -17.78 14.18
CA GLU A 392 -18.56 -17.18 13.16
C GLU A 392 -18.04 -17.40 11.74
N ASP A 393 -16.74 -17.26 11.53
CA ASP A 393 -16.10 -17.50 10.24
C ASP A 393 -16.31 -18.95 9.78
N ILE A 394 -16.16 -19.95 10.67
CA ILE A 394 -16.37 -21.36 10.34
C ILE A 394 -17.82 -21.60 9.93
N GLN A 395 -18.79 -21.17 10.75
CA GLN A 395 -20.21 -21.38 10.45
C GLN A 395 -20.60 -20.75 9.11
N ALA A 396 -20.19 -19.50 8.88
CA ALA A 396 -20.48 -18.79 7.65
C ALA A 396 -19.84 -19.49 6.44
N ARG A 397 -18.60 -19.97 6.54
CA ARG A 397 -17.94 -20.71 5.44
C ARG A 397 -18.65 -22.01 5.09
N GLU A 398 -19.06 -22.76 6.10
CA GLU A 398 -19.78 -24.03 5.91
C GLU A 398 -21.12 -23.79 5.18
N ILE A 399 -21.83 -22.73 5.54
CA ILE A 399 -23.06 -22.30 4.84
C ILE A 399 -22.75 -21.85 3.41
N ASN A 400 -21.79 -20.94 3.22
CA ASN A 400 -21.45 -20.38 1.90
C ASN A 400 -21.00 -21.46 0.92
N GLN A 401 -20.31 -22.51 1.40
CA GLN A 401 -19.86 -23.64 0.59
C GLN A 401 -21.02 -24.44 -0.04
N GLN A 402 -22.23 -24.36 0.51
CA GLN A 402 -23.41 -25.04 -0.03
C GLN A 402 -23.95 -24.35 -1.30
N THR A 403 -23.82 -23.02 -1.39
CA THR A 403 -24.37 -22.20 -2.49
C THR A 403 -23.29 -21.54 -3.35
N GLY A 404 -22.01 -21.70 -3.00
CA GLY A 404 -20.84 -21.10 -3.61
C GLY A 404 -19.53 -21.62 -3.00
N GLY A 405 -18.57 -20.74 -2.74
CA GLY A 405 -17.28 -21.03 -2.12
C GLY A 405 -17.24 -20.88 -0.60
N PRO A 406 -16.28 -21.53 0.08
CA PRO A 406 -16.02 -21.37 1.52
C PRO A 406 -15.33 -20.02 1.81
N ILE A 407 -16.07 -18.93 1.61
CA ILE A 407 -15.62 -17.56 1.86
C ILE A 407 -16.02 -17.16 3.28
N ALA A 408 -15.07 -16.67 4.06
CA ALA A 408 -15.28 -16.24 5.45
C ALA A 408 -15.57 -14.73 5.51
N PRO A 409 -16.48 -14.28 6.39
CA PRO A 409 -16.76 -12.85 6.58
C PRO A 409 -15.52 -12.05 6.96
N ASN A 410 -14.62 -12.60 7.77
CA ASN A 410 -13.39 -11.92 8.19
C ASN A 410 -12.13 -12.39 7.45
N GLY A 411 -12.30 -13.19 6.39
CA GLY A 411 -11.23 -13.72 5.58
C GLY A 411 -10.37 -14.79 6.29
N ALA A 412 -9.10 -14.88 5.89
CA ALA A 412 -8.13 -15.80 6.44
C ALA A 412 -7.71 -15.44 7.89
N TRP A 413 -7.36 -16.46 8.67
CA TRP A 413 -6.91 -16.35 10.07
C TRP A 413 -5.42 -16.05 10.23
N CYS A 414 -4.61 -16.37 9.23
CA CYS A 414 -3.24 -15.88 9.12
C CYS A 414 -2.88 -15.55 7.66
N PHE A 415 -1.81 -14.76 7.46
CA PHE A 415 -1.27 -14.50 6.13
C PHE A 415 -0.43 -15.69 5.65
N PRO A 416 -0.21 -15.81 4.33
CA PRO A 416 0.65 -16.85 3.79
C PRO A 416 2.06 -16.76 4.36
N ILE A 417 2.67 -17.91 4.58
CA ILE A 417 4.05 -18.04 5.08
C ILE A 417 4.96 -18.56 3.96
N THR A 418 6.25 -18.65 4.26
CA THR A 418 7.20 -19.26 3.34
C THR A 418 7.04 -20.79 3.34
N GLY A 419 7.01 -21.38 2.14
CA GLY A 419 7.09 -22.81 1.94
C GLY A 419 8.52 -23.35 2.05
N ASN A 420 8.73 -24.57 1.57
CA ASN A 420 10.00 -25.29 1.74
C ASN A 420 10.91 -25.29 0.50
N THR A 421 10.43 -24.79 -0.65
CA THR A 421 11.19 -24.81 -1.91
C THR A 421 11.18 -23.47 -2.63
N PRO A 422 12.20 -23.16 -3.45
CA PRO A 422 13.48 -23.88 -3.52
C PRO A 422 14.28 -23.78 -2.21
N THR A 423 15.14 -24.77 -1.97
CA THR A 423 16.08 -24.76 -0.84
C THR A 423 17.21 -23.76 -1.07
N GLY A 424 17.94 -23.40 0.00
CA GLY A 424 19.07 -22.48 -0.08
C GLY A 424 18.73 -20.99 -0.05
N LEU A 425 17.46 -20.62 0.03
CA LEU A 425 16.99 -19.23 0.06
C LEU A 425 16.47 -18.80 1.43
N LYS A 426 16.25 -17.49 1.59
CA LYS A 426 15.82 -16.90 2.86
C LYS A 426 14.34 -17.17 3.12
N LYS A 427 14.03 -17.51 4.38
CA LYS A 427 12.66 -17.63 4.88
C LYS A 427 12.10 -16.27 5.26
N GLY A 428 10.78 -16.14 5.16
CA GLY A 428 10.05 -14.90 5.42
C GLY A 428 10.08 -13.93 4.24
N LEU A 429 9.28 -12.88 4.33
CA LEU A 429 9.26 -11.80 3.35
C LEU A 429 10.59 -11.05 3.38
N GLN A 430 11.30 -11.06 2.26
CA GLN A 430 12.54 -10.31 2.09
C GLN A 430 12.25 -8.89 1.62
N PRO A 431 12.98 -7.89 2.13
CA PRO A 431 12.85 -6.51 1.68
C PRO A 431 13.65 -6.27 0.39
N TYR A 432 13.03 -5.55 -0.54
CA TYR A 432 13.62 -5.03 -1.77
C TYR A 432 13.38 -3.53 -1.80
N GLN A 433 14.41 -2.77 -2.17
CA GLN A 433 14.34 -1.32 -2.30
C GLN A 433 14.97 -0.90 -3.63
N PRO A 434 14.61 0.27 -4.17
CA PRO A 434 15.22 0.77 -5.39
C PRO A 434 16.74 0.77 -5.30
N MET A 435 17.42 0.22 -6.32
CA MET A 435 18.88 0.07 -6.30
C MET A 435 19.63 1.42 -6.27
N GLU A 436 19.00 2.49 -6.74
CA GLU A 436 19.56 3.84 -6.72
C GLU A 436 19.48 4.52 -5.36
N TRP A 437 18.69 3.98 -4.42
CA TRP A 437 18.70 4.49 -3.06
C TRP A 437 20.06 4.19 -2.45
N LYS A 438 20.81 5.24 -2.10
CA LYS A 438 22.01 5.09 -1.29
C LYS A 438 21.53 4.46 0.01
N ASN A 439 22.04 3.25 0.32
CA ASN A 439 21.69 2.50 1.54
C ASN A 439 21.48 3.48 2.68
N ASP A 440 20.35 3.39 3.40
CA ASP A 440 19.96 4.20 4.56
C ASP A 440 21.06 4.16 5.66
N LYS A 441 22.21 4.77 5.38
CA LYS A 441 23.23 5.25 6.29
C LYS A 441 23.03 6.76 6.39
N VAL A 442 21.78 7.17 6.57
CA VAL A 442 21.49 8.48 7.13
C VAL A 442 21.57 8.28 8.63
N LYS A 443 22.70 8.70 9.19
CA LYS A 443 22.95 8.75 10.63
C LYS A 443 21.91 9.60 11.34
#